data_AF-A0A0V0ZB42-F1
#
_entry.id   AF-A0A0V0ZB42-F1
#
_cell.length_a   1.000
_cell.length_b   1.000
_cell.length_c   1.000
_cell.angle_alpha   90.00
_cell.angle_beta   90.00
_cell.angle_gamma   90.00
#
_symmetry.space_group_name_H-M   'P 1'
#
loop_
_entity.id
_entity.type
_entity.pdbx_description
1 polymer ?
#
loop_
_entity_poly.entity_id
_entity_poly.type
_entity_poly.pdbx_seq_one_letter_code
_entity_poly.pdbx_strand_id
1 'polypeptide(L)'
;LLCWCYYFEIIMHITYVWLLLYYLTNNAAANEPHSTHFGQKDDVEDVEHMKKHLHGRVDTNSIDNPEMMRFYYFNLHDLNKDNRLDGLEIIKAITHYHKDDHNVEVRVPSDDELEAVVDGIMESDDFNRDGFVDFAEFMKRSSYQQSQFSFQNMPNFGWQKRPLFISGIFMLIFLLSLVTQTAISVRLAMTNVNNFAHGSVIIITGYFGEFIDRVVFNLLAGKDIVFHFNPRFKHNKVYRNSKINGTWGKEEFDSEFPFAKGSNFSLFIVCQRTGYRVFVDYKAKFFYEHRFLVPRVDKVTVDGDKNMTKLYDLLVY
;
A
#
# COMPACT_ATOMS: atom_id res chain seq x y z
N LEU A 1 -40.40 -45.14 -4.53
CA LEU A 1 -39.96 -44.99 -5.94
C LEU A 1 -40.18 -43.58 -6.48
N LEU A 2 -41.38 -43.00 -6.40
CA LEU A 2 -41.67 -41.64 -6.91
C LEU A 2 -40.82 -40.51 -6.29
N CYS A 3 -40.49 -40.59 -4.99
CA CYS A 3 -39.67 -39.57 -4.31
C CYS A 3 -38.19 -39.60 -4.72
N TRP A 4 -37.69 -40.76 -5.20
CA TRP A 4 -36.29 -40.91 -5.63
C TRP A 4 -36.08 -40.39 -7.06
N CYS A 5 -37.09 -40.50 -7.93
CA CYS A 5 -37.03 -39.93 -9.27
C CYS A 5 -36.97 -38.39 -9.25
N TYR A 6 -37.74 -37.76 -8.36
CA TYR A 6 -37.76 -36.30 -8.22
C TYR A 6 -36.41 -35.74 -7.73
N TYR A 7 -35.74 -36.47 -6.83
CA TYR A 7 -34.42 -36.10 -6.33
C TYR A 7 -33.33 -36.22 -7.42
N PHE A 8 -33.46 -37.23 -8.29
CA PHE A 8 -32.52 -37.46 -9.39
C PHE A 8 -32.63 -36.39 -10.49
N GLU A 9 -33.86 -35.95 -10.82
CA GLU A 9 -34.07 -34.87 -11.78
C GLU A 9 -33.55 -33.51 -11.28
N ILE A 10 -33.72 -33.21 -9.99
CA ILE A 10 -33.18 -31.97 -9.40
C ILE A 10 -31.65 -31.96 -9.44
N ILE A 11 -31.00 -33.08 -9.12
CA ILE A 11 -29.53 -33.17 -9.16
C ILE A 11 -29.02 -33.01 -10.59
N MET A 12 -29.68 -33.62 -11.58
CA MET A 12 -29.31 -33.49 -12.99
C MET A 12 -29.46 -32.05 -13.52
N HIS A 13 -30.48 -31.32 -13.08
CA HIS A 13 -30.63 -29.91 -13.45
C HIS A 13 -29.59 -29.01 -12.79
N ILE A 14 -29.28 -29.24 -11.51
CA ILE A 14 -28.25 -28.48 -10.80
C ILE A 14 -26.88 -28.70 -11.45
N THR A 15 -26.53 -29.94 -11.81
CA THR A 15 -25.26 -30.23 -12.48
C THR A 15 -25.19 -29.64 -13.88
N TYR A 16 -26.29 -29.64 -14.64
CA TYR A 16 -26.35 -29.04 -15.97
C TYR A 16 -26.21 -27.50 -15.90
N VAL A 17 -26.88 -26.84 -14.96
CA VAL A 17 -26.73 -25.38 -14.73
C VAL A 17 -25.29 -25.05 -14.30
N TRP A 18 -24.69 -25.88 -13.46
CA TRP A 18 -23.28 -25.71 -13.05
C TRP A 18 -22.31 -25.86 -14.23
N LEU A 19 -22.50 -26.88 -15.09
CA LEU A 19 -21.70 -27.09 -16.29
C LEU A 19 -21.90 -25.95 -17.30
N LEU A 20 -23.11 -25.42 -17.44
CA LEU A 20 -23.40 -24.29 -18.31
C LEU A 20 -22.75 -23.00 -17.79
N LEU A 21 -22.82 -22.72 -16.49
CA LEU A 21 -22.14 -21.57 -15.86
C LEU A 21 -20.62 -21.70 -15.97
N TYR A 22 -20.08 -22.90 -15.78
CA TYR A 22 -18.66 -23.19 -15.99
C TYR A 22 -18.24 -23.01 -17.46
N TYR A 23 -19.07 -23.45 -18.41
CA TYR A 23 -18.79 -23.26 -19.85
C TYR A 23 -18.87 -21.79 -20.26
N LEU A 24 -19.83 -21.03 -19.73
CA LEU A 24 -19.99 -19.60 -20.02
C LEU A 24 -18.85 -18.76 -19.41
N THR A 25 -18.41 -19.09 -18.19
CA THR A 25 -17.28 -18.40 -17.54
C THR A 25 -15.94 -18.68 -18.24
N ASN A 26 -15.72 -19.90 -18.72
CA ASN A 26 -14.48 -20.24 -19.42
C ASN A 26 -14.41 -19.73 -20.87
N ASN A 27 -15.55 -19.57 -21.56
CA ASN A 27 -15.58 -18.99 -22.91
C ASN A 27 -15.64 -17.46 -22.93
N ALA A 28 -16.00 -16.82 -21.81
CA ALA A 28 -15.90 -15.37 -21.66
C ALA A 28 -14.44 -14.88 -21.58
N ALA A 29 -13.49 -15.75 -21.21
CA ALA A 29 -12.08 -15.41 -21.04
C ALA A 29 -11.25 -15.42 -22.34
N ALA A 30 -11.86 -15.67 -23.50
CA ALA A 30 -11.12 -15.94 -24.74
C ALA A 30 -10.96 -14.74 -25.70
N ASN A 31 -11.47 -13.55 -25.37
CA ASN A 31 -11.34 -12.35 -26.21
C ASN A 31 -11.26 -11.05 -25.39
N GLU A 32 -10.36 -10.99 -24.42
CA GLU A 32 -9.94 -9.70 -23.84
C GLU A 32 -8.83 -9.12 -24.74
N PRO A 33 -8.99 -7.91 -25.32
CA PRO A 33 -7.89 -7.25 -26.00
C PRO A 33 -6.77 -7.04 -24.98
N HIS A 34 -5.51 -7.23 -25.39
CA HIS A 34 -4.34 -6.96 -24.54
C HIS A 34 -4.46 -5.59 -23.89
N SER A 35 -4.88 -5.55 -22.63
CA SER A 35 -5.11 -4.34 -21.90
C SER A 35 -3.75 -3.84 -21.42
N THR A 36 -3.27 -2.75 -22.02
CA THR A 36 -2.05 -2.08 -21.59
C THR A 36 -2.36 -1.29 -20.34
N HIS A 37 -1.61 -1.54 -19.27
CA HIS A 37 -1.86 -0.96 -17.96
C HIS A 37 -0.62 -0.31 -17.38
N PHE A 38 -0.82 0.73 -16.58
CA PHE A 38 0.26 1.53 -16.07
C PHE A 38 0.99 0.80 -14.95
N GLY A 39 2.30 0.61 -15.12
CA GLY A 39 3.09 -0.21 -14.20
C GLY A 39 2.89 -1.73 -14.38
N GLN A 40 2.34 -2.17 -15.51
CA GLN A 40 2.16 -3.61 -15.84
C GLN A 40 2.79 -4.04 -17.17
N LYS A 41 3.35 -3.13 -17.97
CA LYS A 41 4.05 -3.53 -19.20
C LYS A 41 5.40 -4.10 -18.80
N ASP A 42 5.38 -5.43 -18.71
CA ASP A 42 6.29 -6.38 -18.04
C ASP A 42 5.96 -6.63 -16.57
N ASP A 43 5.71 -7.90 -16.29
CA ASP A 43 5.03 -8.40 -15.12
C ASP A 43 5.59 -7.90 -13.79
N VAL A 44 4.65 -7.71 -12.88
CA VAL A 44 4.75 -7.27 -11.48
C VAL A 44 5.62 -8.18 -10.59
N GLU A 45 6.44 -9.06 -11.16
CA GLU A 45 7.39 -9.91 -10.41
C GLU A 45 8.83 -9.42 -10.41
N ASP A 46 9.27 -8.54 -11.31
CA ASP A 46 10.64 -8.03 -11.23
C ASP A 46 10.70 -6.75 -10.39
N VAL A 47 10.75 -6.95 -9.07
CA VAL A 47 11.31 -5.98 -8.12
C VAL A 47 12.62 -5.39 -8.70
N GLU A 48 13.40 -6.18 -9.45
CA GLU A 48 14.59 -5.73 -10.20
C GLU A 48 14.32 -4.66 -11.27
N HIS A 49 13.19 -4.73 -11.98
CA HIS A 49 12.81 -3.75 -13.00
C HIS A 49 12.45 -2.40 -12.37
N MET A 50 11.63 -2.39 -11.32
CA MET A 50 11.37 -1.15 -10.56
C MET A 50 12.65 -0.63 -9.87
N LYS A 51 13.54 -1.52 -9.40
CA LYS A 51 14.86 -1.13 -8.87
C LYS A 51 15.72 -0.46 -9.94
N LYS A 52 15.68 -0.89 -11.21
CA LYS A 52 16.38 -0.21 -12.33
C LYS A 52 15.90 1.24 -12.51
N HIS A 53 14.59 1.50 -12.43
CA HIS A 53 14.02 2.86 -12.49
C HIS A 53 14.36 3.74 -11.28
N LEU A 54 14.65 3.13 -10.13
CA LEU A 54 14.98 3.82 -8.89
C LEU A 54 16.50 3.93 -8.62
N HIS A 55 17.31 3.18 -9.36
CA HIS A 55 18.76 3.12 -9.21
C HIS A 55 19.41 4.50 -9.45
N GLY A 56 20.24 4.93 -8.50
CA GLY A 56 20.93 6.24 -8.56
C GLY A 56 20.13 7.42 -8.00
N ARG A 57 18.87 7.23 -7.59
CA ARG A 57 18.03 8.26 -6.93
C ARG A 57 17.55 7.88 -5.53
N VAL A 58 17.43 6.59 -5.24
CA VAL A 58 17.08 6.02 -3.93
C VAL A 58 17.96 4.78 -3.69
N ASP A 59 18.30 4.46 -2.44
CA ASP A 59 19.03 3.22 -2.12
C ASP A 59 18.09 2.01 -2.25
N THR A 60 18.11 1.38 -3.41
CA THR A 60 17.19 0.29 -3.80
C THR A 60 17.48 -1.04 -3.12
N ASN A 61 18.64 -1.19 -2.47
CA ASN A 61 19.02 -2.44 -1.82
C ASN A 61 18.31 -2.67 -0.48
N SER A 62 17.68 -1.63 0.07
CA SER A 62 16.89 -1.72 1.30
C SER A 62 15.41 -2.03 1.05
N ILE A 63 14.92 -1.87 -0.19
CA ILE A 63 13.48 -1.92 -0.51
C ILE A 63 13.08 -3.32 -1.01
N ASP A 64 12.64 -4.16 -0.06
CA ASP A 64 12.08 -5.50 -0.33
C ASP A 64 10.54 -5.54 -0.22
N ASN A 65 9.88 -4.39 -0.02
CA ASN A 65 8.42 -4.30 0.08
C ASN A 65 7.80 -3.87 -1.27
N PRO A 66 6.98 -4.73 -1.92
CA PRO A 66 6.39 -4.45 -3.23
C PRO A 66 5.41 -3.27 -3.21
N GLU A 67 4.70 -3.01 -2.11
CA GLU A 67 3.82 -1.84 -1.99
C GLU A 67 4.62 -0.54 -1.97
N MET A 68 5.81 -0.57 -1.36
CA MET A 68 6.69 0.58 -1.29
C MET A 68 7.33 0.90 -2.65
N MET A 69 7.73 -0.12 -3.40
CA MET A 69 8.25 0.08 -4.76
C MET A 69 7.20 0.74 -5.66
N ARG A 70 5.94 0.33 -5.55
CA ARG A 70 4.80 0.96 -6.23
C ARG A 70 4.61 2.41 -5.80
N PHE A 71 4.69 2.68 -4.51
CA PHE A 71 4.60 4.04 -4.00
C PHE A 71 5.70 4.96 -4.54
N TYR A 72 6.94 4.48 -4.56
CA TYR A 72 8.05 5.22 -5.15
C TYR A 72 7.87 5.43 -6.65
N TYR A 73 7.44 4.39 -7.36
CA TYR A 73 7.17 4.47 -8.80
C TYR A 73 6.10 5.52 -9.11
N PHE A 74 5.00 5.55 -8.34
CA PHE A 74 3.96 6.57 -8.45
C PHE A 74 4.52 7.98 -8.21
N ASN A 75 5.19 8.19 -7.07
CA ASN A 75 5.72 9.51 -6.70
C ASN A 75 6.86 9.99 -7.60
N LEU A 76 7.59 9.08 -8.26
CA LEU A 76 8.64 9.43 -9.21
C LEU A 76 8.04 10.13 -10.44
N HIS A 77 6.84 9.71 -10.85
CA HIS A 77 6.19 10.16 -12.07
C HIS A 77 5.14 11.25 -11.84
N ASP A 78 4.69 11.46 -10.60
CA ASP A 78 3.98 12.69 -10.19
C ASP A 78 4.98 13.87 -10.24
N LEU A 79 5.05 14.58 -11.37
CA LEU A 79 6.01 15.64 -11.63
C LEU A 79 5.60 16.94 -10.96
N ASN A 80 4.31 17.26 -11.03
CA ASN A 80 3.76 18.50 -10.52
C ASN A 80 3.49 18.42 -8.99
N LYS A 81 3.61 17.23 -8.40
CA LYS A 81 3.45 16.94 -6.97
C LYS A 81 2.04 17.22 -6.48
N ASP A 82 1.03 16.90 -7.26
CA ASP A 82 -0.38 17.03 -6.88
C ASP A 82 -1.01 15.71 -6.35
N ASN A 83 -0.22 14.62 -6.28
CA ASN A 83 -0.62 13.25 -5.89
C ASN A 83 -1.53 12.52 -6.87
N ARG A 84 -1.57 13.01 -8.10
CA ARG A 84 -2.31 12.39 -9.18
C ARG A 84 -1.36 12.19 -10.33
N LEU A 85 -1.69 11.23 -11.17
CA LEU A 85 -1.01 11.04 -12.44
C LEU A 85 -1.97 11.45 -13.54
N ASP A 86 -1.57 12.45 -14.31
CA ASP A 86 -2.22 12.78 -15.56
C ASP A 86 -1.66 11.96 -16.73
N GLY A 87 -2.32 12.05 -17.89
CA GLY A 87 -1.87 11.36 -19.10
C GLY A 87 -0.44 11.72 -19.52
N LEU A 88 0.04 12.94 -19.29
CA LEU A 88 1.39 13.36 -19.66
C LEU A 88 2.44 12.75 -18.73
N GLU A 89 2.13 12.65 -17.45
CA GLU A 89 2.97 11.99 -16.44
C GLU A 89 3.06 10.48 -16.71
N ILE A 90 1.95 9.88 -17.13
CA ILE A 90 1.88 8.49 -17.60
C ILE A 90 2.72 8.28 -18.87
N ILE A 91 2.57 9.13 -19.89
CA ILE A 91 3.37 9.10 -21.13
C ILE A 91 4.86 9.19 -20.77
N LYS A 92 5.22 10.12 -19.89
CA LYS A 92 6.61 10.32 -19.51
C LYS A 92 7.20 9.11 -18.81
N ALA A 93 6.42 8.42 -17.97
CA ALA A 93 6.86 7.20 -17.31
C ALA A 93 7.11 6.06 -18.31
N ILE A 94 6.17 5.82 -19.23
CA ILE A 94 6.24 4.74 -20.22
C ILE A 94 7.34 5.02 -21.26
N THR A 95 7.55 6.27 -21.65
CA THR A 95 8.60 6.62 -22.61
C THR A 95 10.00 6.63 -22.00
N HIS A 96 10.13 6.87 -20.68
CA HIS A 96 11.41 6.71 -19.99
C HIS A 96 11.90 5.27 -20.01
N TYR A 97 10.98 4.30 -19.89
CA TYR A 97 11.27 2.86 -19.98
C TYR A 97 11.95 2.48 -21.31
N HIS A 98 11.55 3.07 -22.43
CA HIS A 98 12.09 2.73 -23.74
C HIS A 98 13.49 3.29 -24.05
N LYS A 99 14.06 4.18 -23.21
CA LYS A 99 15.38 4.79 -23.51
C LYS A 99 16.57 4.07 -22.88
N ASP A 100 16.35 3.24 -21.87
CA ASP A 100 17.41 2.61 -21.06
C ASP A 100 17.75 1.17 -21.49
N ASP A 101 17.28 0.74 -22.67
CA ASP A 101 17.59 -0.56 -23.25
C ASP A 101 18.53 -0.40 -24.46
N HIS A 102 19.83 -0.31 -24.16
CA HIS A 102 20.91 -0.01 -25.11
C HIS A 102 21.25 -1.13 -26.10
N ASN A 103 20.28 -1.88 -26.63
CA ASN A 103 20.58 -2.91 -27.65
C ASN A 103 19.46 -3.22 -28.66
N VAL A 104 18.38 -2.45 -28.69
CA VAL A 104 17.36 -2.56 -29.73
C VAL A 104 17.17 -1.17 -30.34
N GLU A 105 17.10 -1.08 -31.66
CA GLU A 105 16.77 0.16 -32.36
C GLU A 105 15.34 0.56 -31.95
N VAL A 106 15.23 1.43 -30.94
CA VAL A 106 13.95 1.76 -30.30
C VAL A 106 13.10 2.53 -31.29
N ARG A 107 12.06 1.89 -31.83
CA ARG A 107 10.99 2.60 -32.54
C ARG A 107 10.37 3.56 -31.54
N VAL A 108 10.58 4.86 -31.74
CA VAL A 108 9.86 5.89 -31.01
C VAL A 108 8.38 5.76 -31.41
N PRO A 109 7.47 5.44 -30.47
CA PRO A 109 6.05 5.36 -30.78
C PRO A 109 5.56 6.72 -31.30
N SER A 110 4.63 6.72 -32.26
CA SER A 110 4.01 7.98 -32.69
C SER A 110 3.09 8.52 -31.60
N ASP A 111 2.78 9.82 -31.67
CA ASP A 111 1.90 10.48 -30.70
C ASP A 111 0.55 9.74 -30.59
N ASP A 112 -0.06 9.36 -31.72
CA ASP A 112 -1.32 8.59 -31.75
C ASP A 112 -1.22 7.23 -31.06
N GLU A 113 -0.05 6.58 -31.10
CA GLU A 113 0.17 5.30 -30.45
C GLU A 113 0.38 5.46 -28.94
N LEU A 114 1.02 6.56 -28.52
CA LEU A 114 1.17 6.90 -27.10
C LEU A 114 -0.18 7.25 -26.48
N GLU A 115 -0.99 8.03 -27.19
CA GLU A 115 -2.35 8.38 -26.76
C GLU A 115 -3.21 7.13 -26.57
N ALA A 116 -3.22 6.21 -27.53
CA ALA A 116 -3.98 4.96 -27.41
C ALA A 116 -3.55 4.09 -26.21
N VAL A 117 -2.26 4.07 -25.87
CA VAL A 117 -1.77 3.35 -24.68
C VAL A 117 -2.22 4.03 -23.40
N VAL A 118 -2.19 5.37 -23.36
CA VAL A 118 -2.58 6.15 -22.18
C VAL A 118 -4.08 6.09 -21.97
N ASP A 119 -4.88 6.17 -23.04
CA ASP A 119 -6.33 6.05 -22.96
C ASP A 119 -6.74 4.70 -22.37
N GLY A 120 -6.12 3.60 -22.82
CA GLY A 120 -6.37 2.28 -22.25
C GLY A 120 -5.99 2.16 -20.77
N ILE A 121 -4.94 2.87 -20.36
CA ILE A 121 -4.54 2.97 -18.95
C ILE A 121 -5.60 3.72 -18.16
N MET A 122 -5.94 4.94 -18.59
CA MET A 122 -6.88 5.83 -17.90
C MET A 122 -8.26 5.18 -17.78
N GLU A 123 -8.75 4.53 -18.84
CA GLU A 123 -10.02 3.81 -18.80
C GLU A 123 -10.03 2.69 -17.74
N SER A 124 -8.87 2.06 -17.50
CA SER A 124 -8.75 0.97 -16.55
C SER A 124 -8.43 1.40 -15.11
N ASP A 125 -7.71 2.49 -14.94
CA ASP A 125 -7.11 2.91 -13.66
C ASP A 125 -7.79 4.15 -13.06
N ASP A 126 -8.43 5.02 -13.87
CA ASP A 126 -9.24 6.14 -13.37
C ASP A 126 -10.68 5.68 -13.09
N PHE A 127 -10.87 5.10 -11.91
CA PHE A 127 -12.16 4.53 -11.50
C PHE A 127 -13.25 5.59 -11.29
N ASN A 128 -12.84 6.80 -10.90
CA ASN A 128 -13.77 7.86 -10.57
C ASN A 128 -14.04 8.82 -11.76
N ARG A 129 -13.28 8.67 -12.85
CA ARG A 129 -13.35 9.43 -14.11
C ARG A 129 -13.14 10.93 -13.93
N ASP A 130 -12.23 11.32 -13.04
CA ASP A 130 -11.85 12.72 -12.85
C ASP A 130 -10.72 13.18 -13.78
N GLY A 131 -10.23 12.29 -14.65
CA GLY A 131 -9.14 12.56 -15.59
C GLY A 131 -7.76 12.38 -14.97
N PHE A 132 -7.69 11.79 -13.78
CA PHE A 132 -6.47 11.54 -13.04
C PHE A 132 -6.47 10.14 -12.43
N VAL A 133 -5.28 9.59 -12.18
CA VAL A 133 -5.13 8.37 -11.39
C VAL A 133 -4.50 8.72 -10.04
N ASP A 134 -5.26 8.56 -8.96
CA ASP A 134 -4.71 8.72 -7.61
C ASP A 134 -3.96 7.45 -7.12
N PHE A 135 -3.18 7.58 -6.04
CA PHE A 135 -2.40 6.45 -5.55
C PHE A 135 -3.28 5.29 -5.04
N ALA A 136 -4.48 5.55 -4.53
CA ALA A 136 -5.38 4.50 -4.08
C ALA A 136 -6.00 3.74 -5.27
N GLU A 137 -6.28 4.43 -6.37
CA GLU A 137 -6.70 3.84 -7.64
C GLU A 137 -5.60 2.99 -8.26
N PHE A 138 -4.37 3.53 -8.29
CA PHE A 138 -3.17 2.79 -8.68
C PHE A 138 -2.95 1.52 -7.83
N MET A 139 -3.24 1.58 -6.52
CA MET A 139 -3.06 0.45 -5.59
C MET A 139 -4.23 -0.56 -5.60
N LYS A 140 -5.47 -0.14 -5.83
CA LYS A 140 -6.66 -1.04 -5.88
C LYS A 140 -6.47 -2.23 -6.83
N ARG A 141 -5.69 -2.00 -7.88
CA ARG A 141 -5.30 -2.98 -8.89
C ARG A 141 -4.29 -4.02 -8.39
N SER A 142 -3.35 -3.61 -7.53
CA SER A 142 -2.29 -4.46 -6.96
C SER A 142 -2.86 -5.54 -6.03
N SER A 143 -3.91 -5.21 -5.28
CA SER A 143 -4.65 -6.16 -4.43
C SER A 143 -5.47 -7.19 -5.20
N TYR A 144 -5.95 -6.85 -6.41
CA TYR A 144 -6.77 -7.75 -7.22
C TYR A 144 -5.95 -8.92 -7.79
N GLN A 145 -4.72 -8.66 -8.23
CA GLN A 145 -3.80 -9.68 -8.74
C GLN A 145 -3.33 -10.66 -7.66
N GLN A 146 -3.05 -10.20 -6.43
CA GLN A 146 -2.59 -11.07 -5.35
C GLN A 146 -3.68 -12.07 -4.88
N SER A 147 -4.95 -11.68 -5.00
CA SER A 147 -6.09 -12.57 -4.72
C SER A 147 -6.32 -13.64 -5.80
N GLN A 148 -5.92 -13.40 -7.06
CA GLN A 148 -6.03 -14.38 -8.15
C GLN A 148 -4.82 -15.34 -8.19
N PHE A 149 -3.61 -14.84 -7.93
CA PHE A 149 -2.38 -15.65 -7.89
C PHE A 149 -2.35 -16.67 -6.73
N SER A 150 -2.97 -16.36 -5.60
CA SER A 150 -3.06 -17.27 -4.45
C SER A 150 -4.01 -18.45 -4.68
N PHE A 151 -4.94 -18.36 -5.63
CA PHE A 151 -5.85 -19.46 -5.98
C PHE A 151 -5.29 -20.44 -7.03
N GLN A 152 -4.35 -20.00 -7.90
CA GLN A 152 -3.78 -20.85 -8.95
C GLN A 152 -2.55 -21.67 -8.52
N ASN A 153 -1.85 -21.28 -7.44
CA ASN A 153 -0.62 -21.94 -6.98
C ASN A 153 -0.74 -22.63 -5.61
N MET A 154 -1.92 -23.16 -5.25
CA MET A 154 -1.98 -24.10 -4.12
C MET A 154 -1.29 -25.43 -4.49
N PRO A 155 -0.26 -25.87 -3.75
CA PRO A 155 0.32 -27.18 -3.97
C PRO A 155 -0.74 -28.25 -3.72
N ASN A 156 -0.82 -29.21 -4.63
CA ASN A 156 -1.76 -30.32 -4.61
C ASN A 156 -1.40 -31.29 -3.48
N PHE A 157 -1.73 -30.93 -2.23
CA PHE A 157 -1.49 -31.78 -1.06
C PHE A 157 -2.64 -32.77 -0.90
N GLY A 158 -2.44 -33.97 -1.44
CA GLY A 158 -3.30 -35.12 -1.21
C GLY A 158 -3.27 -35.55 0.26
N TRP A 159 -4.30 -35.19 1.02
CA TRP A 159 -4.50 -35.73 2.37
C TRP A 159 -5.27 -37.06 2.30
N GLN A 160 -4.54 -38.16 2.43
CA GLN A 160 -5.13 -39.41 2.91
C GLN A 160 -5.61 -39.21 4.35
N LYS A 161 -6.90 -39.52 4.54
CA LYS A 161 -7.61 -39.64 5.82
C LYS A 161 -6.78 -40.38 6.87
N ARG A 162 -6.51 -39.77 8.05
CA ARG A 162 -6.49 -40.44 9.39
C ARG A 162 -6.71 -39.42 10.53
N PRO A 163 -7.27 -39.84 11.69
CA PRO A 163 -8.02 -38.98 12.60
C PRO A 163 -7.21 -38.38 13.78
N LEU A 164 -7.65 -37.20 14.21
CA LEU A 164 -7.61 -36.55 15.53
C LEU A 164 -6.71 -37.19 16.61
N PHE A 165 -5.54 -36.60 16.90
CA PHE A 165 -4.91 -36.53 18.24
C PHE A 165 -3.72 -35.54 18.24
N ILE A 166 -3.95 -34.24 17.94
CA ILE A 166 -2.89 -33.23 18.13
C ILE A 166 -3.44 -31.87 18.63
N SER A 167 -4.54 -31.85 19.37
CA SER A 167 -5.17 -30.57 19.77
C SER A 167 -4.48 -29.89 20.95
N GLY A 168 -3.95 -30.61 21.94
CA GLY A 168 -3.49 -29.99 23.21
C GLY A 168 -2.17 -29.23 23.11
N ILE A 169 -1.15 -29.81 22.47
CA ILE A 169 0.19 -29.20 22.38
C ILE A 169 0.19 -28.03 21.39
N PHE A 170 -0.51 -28.15 20.26
CA PHE A 170 -0.67 -27.03 19.33
C PHE A 170 -1.50 -25.90 19.92
N MET A 171 -2.54 -26.18 20.72
CA MET A 171 -3.25 -25.10 21.42
C MET A 171 -2.35 -24.44 22.47
N LEU A 172 -1.51 -25.19 23.19
CA LEU A 172 -0.62 -24.62 24.19
C LEU A 172 0.51 -23.80 23.55
N ILE A 173 1.07 -24.25 22.42
CA ILE A 173 2.04 -23.48 21.63
C ILE A 173 1.37 -22.25 21.02
N PHE A 174 0.13 -22.37 20.54
CA PHE A 174 -0.65 -21.23 20.03
C PHE A 174 -0.97 -20.23 21.13
N LEU A 175 -1.35 -20.69 22.32
CA LEU A 175 -1.62 -19.83 23.49
C LEU A 175 -0.34 -19.21 24.07
N LEU A 176 0.78 -19.94 24.10
CA LEU A 176 2.10 -19.39 24.48
C LEU A 176 2.63 -18.41 23.42
N SER A 177 2.36 -18.66 22.15
CA SER A 177 2.59 -17.71 21.04
C SER A 177 1.72 -16.46 21.19
N LEU A 178 0.45 -16.61 21.59
CA LEU A 178 -0.45 -15.50 21.87
C LEU A 178 -0.02 -14.72 23.14
N VAL A 179 0.51 -15.39 24.16
CA VAL A 179 1.05 -14.77 25.38
C VAL A 179 2.38 -14.04 25.10
N THR A 180 3.22 -14.54 24.21
CA THR A 180 4.43 -13.84 23.76
C THR A 180 4.12 -12.68 22.80
N GLN A 181 3.11 -12.82 21.94
CA GLN A 181 2.59 -11.71 21.12
C GLN A 181 1.94 -10.61 21.97
N THR A 182 1.24 -10.97 23.06
CA THR A 182 0.68 -9.98 24.00
C THR A 182 1.76 -9.31 24.86
N ALA A 183 2.85 -10.01 25.20
CA ALA A 183 3.98 -9.45 25.95
C ALA A 183 4.89 -8.51 25.12
N ILE A 184 4.76 -8.48 23.79
CA ILE A 184 5.48 -7.54 22.91
C ILE A 184 4.74 -6.18 22.80
N SER A 185 3.52 -6.06 23.33
CA SER A 185 2.67 -4.87 23.18
C SER A 185 3.00 -3.68 24.10
N VAL A 186 4.05 -3.74 24.92
CA VAL A 186 4.34 -2.69 25.91
C VAL A 186 5.76 -2.15 25.77
N ARG A 187 6.00 -1.48 24.65
CA ARG A 187 6.81 -0.26 24.55
C ARG A 187 6.40 0.40 23.24
N LEU A 188 6.01 1.65 23.34
CA LEU A 188 5.94 2.54 22.19
C LEU A 188 7.14 2.33 21.26
N ALA A 189 6.88 2.14 19.97
CA ALA A 189 7.94 1.93 19.00
C ALA A 189 8.79 3.19 18.90
N MET A 190 10.09 3.00 19.10
CA MET A 190 11.12 3.99 18.82
C MET A 190 12.13 3.34 17.90
N THR A 191 12.37 3.96 16.76
CA THR A 191 13.35 3.50 15.78
C THR A 191 14.27 4.64 15.45
N ASN A 192 15.58 4.36 15.45
CA ASN A 192 16.57 5.30 14.97
C ASN A 192 16.52 5.33 13.44
N VAL A 193 16.66 6.52 12.89
CA VAL A 193 16.68 6.75 11.47
C VAL A 193 18.05 7.23 11.07
N ASN A 194 18.63 6.59 10.05
CA ASN A 194 19.89 7.01 9.45
C ASN A 194 19.59 7.54 8.05
N ASN A 195 20.29 8.60 7.65
CA ASN A 195 20.23 9.15 6.28
C ASN A 195 18.84 9.60 5.80
N PHE A 196 17.94 9.99 6.71
CA PHE A 196 16.65 10.55 6.32
C PHE A 196 16.84 11.86 5.56
N ALA A 197 16.47 11.86 4.29
CA ALA A 197 16.64 12.98 3.38
C ALA A 197 15.41 13.15 2.50
N HIS A 198 15.45 14.08 1.54
CA HIS A 198 14.41 14.17 0.53
C HIS A 198 14.22 12.83 -0.21
N GLY A 199 12.97 12.43 -0.44
CA GLY A 199 12.64 11.12 -0.99
C GLY A 199 12.58 9.98 0.04
N SER A 200 13.09 10.16 1.26
CA SER A 200 12.93 9.14 2.31
C SER A 200 11.46 8.98 2.71
N VAL A 201 11.10 7.77 3.12
CA VAL A 201 9.72 7.44 3.51
C VAL A 201 9.74 6.66 4.83
N ILE A 202 8.87 7.08 5.75
CA ILE A 202 8.54 6.31 6.95
C ILE A 202 7.20 5.62 6.73
N ILE A 203 7.15 4.32 6.96
CA ILE A 203 5.94 3.50 6.87
C ILE A 203 5.62 2.95 8.26
N ILE A 204 4.38 3.13 8.70
CA ILE A 204 3.90 2.63 9.97
C ILE A 204 2.57 1.93 9.73
N THR A 205 2.52 0.63 10.01
CA THR A 205 1.29 -0.17 9.90
C THR A 205 0.86 -0.63 11.28
N GLY A 206 -0.44 -0.80 11.48
CA GLY A 206 -0.93 -1.20 12.78
C GLY A 206 -2.45 -1.30 12.86
N TYR A 207 -2.93 -1.33 14.10
CA TYR A 207 -4.34 -1.39 14.44
C TYR A 207 -4.67 -0.45 15.60
N PHE A 208 -5.79 0.24 15.48
CA PHE A 208 -6.36 1.06 16.55
C PHE A 208 -7.59 0.38 17.16
N GLY A 209 -7.61 0.24 18.48
CA GLY A 209 -8.73 -0.30 19.24
C GLY A 209 -9.95 0.65 19.26
N GLU A 210 -11.12 0.09 19.54
CA GLU A 210 -12.42 0.83 19.58
C GLU A 210 -12.44 2.02 20.54
N PHE A 211 -11.68 1.92 21.64
CA PHE A 211 -11.68 2.92 22.71
C PHE A 211 -10.49 3.89 22.62
N ILE A 212 -9.77 3.91 21.51
CA ILE A 212 -8.64 4.84 21.35
C ILE A 212 -9.09 6.30 21.48
N ASP A 213 -8.32 7.07 22.25
CA ASP A 213 -8.51 8.51 22.40
C ASP A 213 -7.56 9.32 21.52
N ARG A 214 -6.28 8.94 21.49
CA ARG A 214 -5.24 9.62 20.71
C ARG A 214 -4.06 8.71 20.41
N VAL A 215 -3.38 9.02 19.31
CA VAL A 215 -2.05 8.51 18.97
C VAL A 215 -1.16 9.70 18.60
N VAL A 216 0.14 9.55 18.76
CA VAL A 216 1.13 10.56 18.40
C VAL A 216 2.23 9.89 17.59
N PHE A 217 2.59 10.47 16.46
CA PHE A 217 3.78 10.12 15.70
C PHE A 217 4.71 11.33 15.72
N ASN A 218 5.94 11.15 16.20
CA ASN A 218 6.95 12.21 16.19
C ASN A 218 8.12 11.80 15.32
N LEU A 219 8.57 12.73 14.48
CA LEU A 219 9.89 12.71 13.86
C LEU A 219 10.77 13.69 14.63
N LEU A 220 11.93 13.22 15.08
CA LEU A 220 12.86 13.98 15.91
C LEU A 220 14.16 14.23 15.16
N ALA A 221 14.75 15.38 15.45
CA ALA A 221 16.14 15.73 15.10
C ALA A 221 16.86 16.11 16.41
N GLY A 222 17.65 15.18 16.94
CA GLY A 222 18.26 15.27 18.25
C GLY A 222 17.21 15.35 19.35
N LYS A 223 17.08 16.53 19.97
CA LYS A 223 16.12 16.81 21.05
C LYS A 223 14.82 17.45 20.56
N ASP A 224 14.80 17.93 19.32
CA ASP A 224 13.69 18.69 18.77
C ASP A 224 12.70 17.76 18.06
N ILE A 225 11.41 18.08 18.17
CA ILE A 225 10.35 17.40 17.40
C ILE A 225 10.11 18.23 16.16
N VAL A 226 10.61 17.78 15.02
CA VAL A 226 10.52 18.53 13.76
C VAL A 226 9.17 18.32 13.10
N PHE A 227 8.54 17.18 13.33
CA PHE A 227 7.15 16.94 12.94
C PHE A 227 6.43 16.13 14.02
N HIS A 228 5.42 16.75 14.62
CA HIS A 228 4.48 16.16 15.56
C HIS A 228 3.16 15.93 14.83
N PHE A 229 2.72 14.69 14.74
CA PHE A 229 1.45 14.30 14.14
C PHE A 229 0.58 13.62 15.20
N ASN A 230 -0.47 14.31 15.65
CA ASN A 230 -1.32 13.86 16.76
C ASN A 230 -2.79 13.77 16.36
N PRO A 231 -3.22 12.63 15.80
CA PRO A 231 -4.63 12.27 15.68
C PRO A 231 -5.29 12.13 17.06
N ARG A 232 -6.40 12.86 17.27
CA ARG A 232 -7.26 12.78 18.45
C ARG A 232 -8.64 12.31 18.03
N PHE A 233 -8.93 11.04 18.29
CA PHE A 233 -10.16 10.35 17.88
C PHE A 233 -11.42 10.89 18.58
N LYS A 234 -11.30 11.41 19.81
CA LYS A 234 -12.45 11.97 20.53
C LYS A 234 -13.14 13.13 19.79
N HIS A 235 -12.39 13.91 19.02
CA HIS A 235 -12.90 15.07 18.30
C HIS A 235 -12.76 14.94 16.80
N ASN A 236 -12.29 13.79 16.30
CA ASN A 236 -11.89 13.59 14.90
C ASN A 236 -11.06 14.77 14.38
N LYS A 237 -9.99 15.12 15.11
CA LYS A 237 -9.07 16.19 14.72
C LYS A 237 -7.64 15.71 14.72
N VAL A 238 -6.87 16.19 13.75
CA VAL A 238 -5.44 15.98 13.65
C VAL A 238 -4.74 17.26 14.07
N TYR A 239 -3.88 17.19 15.07
CA TYR A 239 -3.02 18.32 15.46
C TYR A 239 -1.62 18.09 14.91
N ARG A 240 -1.07 19.08 14.21
CA ARG A 240 0.29 19.05 13.65
C ARG A 240 1.09 20.23 14.15
N ASN A 241 2.35 20.00 14.52
CA ASN A 241 3.22 21.06 15.02
C ASN A 241 4.70 20.66 14.96
N SER A 242 5.58 21.57 15.36
CA SER A 242 6.98 21.30 15.69
C SER A 242 7.27 21.81 17.09
N LYS A 243 8.14 21.12 17.83
CA LYS A 243 8.66 21.55 19.13
C LYS A 243 10.17 21.77 19.02
N ILE A 244 10.57 23.02 18.88
CA ILE A 244 11.97 23.42 18.68
C ILE A 244 12.50 24.09 19.94
N ASN A 245 13.67 23.66 20.41
CA ASN A 245 14.26 24.11 21.67
C ASN A 245 13.27 24.06 22.85
N GLY A 246 12.45 23.01 22.90
CA GLY A 246 11.45 22.81 23.95
C GLY A 246 10.17 23.64 23.80
N THR A 247 10.06 24.51 22.80
CA THR A 247 8.90 25.38 22.59
C THR A 247 8.05 24.90 21.41
N TRP A 248 6.75 24.78 21.63
CA TRP A 248 5.79 24.45 20.57
C TRP A 248 5.54 25.65 19.66
N GLY A 249 5.49 25.42 18.35
CA GLY A 249 5.10 26.45 17.38
C GLY A 249 3.58 26.62 17.27
N LYS A 250 3.14 27.28 16.19
CA LYS A 250 1.72 27.41 15.85
C LYS A 250 1.11 26.03 15.52
N GLU A 251 -0.07 25.69 16.01
CA GLU A 251 -0.73 24.43 15.63
C GLU A 251 -1.38 24.52 14.24
N GLU A 252 -1.35 23.41 13.49
CA GLU A 252 -2.08 23.20 12.24
C GLU A 252 -3.07 22.05 12.40
N PHE A 253 -4.36 22.28 12.17
CA PHE A 253 -5.40 21.28 12.39
C PHE A 253 -6.49 21.23 11.30
N ASP A 254 -6.29 21.97 10.21
CA ASP A 254 -7.21 22.04 9.08
C ASP A 254 -7.02 20.84 8.13
N SER A 255 -7.45 19.66 8.55
CA SER A 255 -7.48 18.48 7.69
C SER A 255 -8.63 17.54 8.05
N GLU A 256 -9.07 16.73 7.09
CA GLU A 256 -9.94 15.59 7.35
C GLU A 256 -9.29 14.64 8.37
N PHE A 257 -10.11 13.98 9.20
CA PHE A 257 -9.63 12.95 10.10
C PHE A 257 -9.39 11.65 9.33
N PRO A 258 -8.17 11.10 9.32
CA PRO A 258 -7.84 10.06 8.35
C PRO A 258 -7.97 8.63 8.88
N PHE A 259 -8.36 8.41 10.14
CA PHE A 259 -8.36 7.09 10.78
C PHE A 259 -9.75 6.69 11.27
N ALA A 260 -9.98 5.37 11.40
CA ALA A 260 -11.16 4.82 12.05
C ALA A 260 -10.78 4.02 13.31
N LYS A 261 -11.68 4.02 14.29
CA LYS A 261 -11.58 3.17 15.48
C LYS A 261 -11.84 1.70 15.09
N GLY A 262 -11.21 0.76 15.79
CA GLY A 262 -11.42 -0.66 15.54
C GLY A 262 -10.86 -1.18 14.22
N SER A 263 -9.94 -0.45 13.58
CA SER A 263 -9.49 -0.72 12.21
C SER A 263 -7.96 -0.80 12.10
N ASN A 264 -7.49 -1.52 11.08
CA ASN A 264 -6.09 -1.47 10.67
C ASN A 264 -5.81 -0.14 9.96
N PHE A 265 -4.55 0.30 9.98
CA PHE A 265 -4.11 1.49 9.27
C PHE A 265 -2.74 1.26 8.62
N SER A 266 -2.52 1.95 7.50
CA SER A 266 -1.21 2.12 6.87
C SER A 266 -0.88 3.61 6.76
N LEU A 267 0.13 4.08 7.50
CA LEU A 267 0.59 5.47 7.52
C LEU A 267 1.91 5.59 6.76
N PHE A 268 1.95 6.49 5.79
CA PHE A 268 3.17 6.84 5.03
C PHE A 268 3.49 8.31 5.27
N ILE A 269 4.74 8.60 5.64
CA ILE A 269 5.26 9.97 5.79
C ILE A 269 6.44 10.12 4.83
N VAL A 270 6.22 10.86 3.75
CA VAL A 270 7.23 11.13 2.73
C VAL A 270 7.95 12.43 3.03
N CYS A 271 9.27 12.38 3.08
CA CYS A 271 10.09 13.58 3.12
C CYS A 271 10.19 14.19 1.73
N GLN A 272 9.58 15.36 1.52
CA GLN A 272 9.78 16.16 0.32
C GLN A 272 10.73 17.32 0.62
N ARG A 273 11.18 18.03 -0.44
CA ARG A 273 12.10 19.17 -0.30
C ARG A 273 11.57 20.28 0.60
N THR A 274 10.26 20.53 0.58
CA THR A 274 9.60 21.66 1.26
C THR A 274 8.79 21.25 2.48
N GLY A 275 8.60 19.96 2.74
CA GLY A 275 7.76 19.48 3.83
C GLY A 275 7.59 17.97 3.86
N TYR A 276 6.71 17.50 4.73
CA TYR A 276 6.28 16.11 4.82
C TYR A 276 4.93 15.93 4.16
N ARG A 277 4.82 14.93 3.29
CA ARG A 277 3.53 14.52 2.75
C ARG A 277 3.04 13.26 3.45
N VAL A 278 1.80 13.30 3.92
CA VAL A 278 1.21 12.22 4.71
C VAL A 278 0.10 11.52 3.94
N PHE A 279 0.21 10.20 3.85
CA PHE A 279 -0.81 9.32 3.32
C PHE A 279 -1.31 8.38 4.42
N VAL A 280 -2.61 8.13 4.43
CA VAL A 280 -3.24 7.13 5.30
C VAL A 280 -4.09 6.24 4.42
N ASP A 281 -3.89 4.94 4.54
CA ASP A 281 -4.52 3.91 3.71
C ASP A 281 -4.41 4.27 2.23
N TYR A 282 -3.18 4.60 1.84
CA TYR A 282 -2.78 4.93 0.46
C TYR A 282 -3.45 6.20 -0.12
N LYS A 283 -4.17 6.97 0.70
CA LYS A 283 -4.78 8.24 0.29
C LYS A 283 -4.04 9.42 0.86
N ALA A 284 -3.75 10.42 0.02
CA ALA A 284 -3.14 11.67 0.47
C ALA A 284 -4.07 12.39 1.45
N LYS A 285 -3.52 12.85 2.58
CA LYS A 285 -4.31 13.51 3.64
C LYS A 285 -3.94 14.97 3.81
N PHE A 286 -2.65 15.25 3.95
CA PHE A 286 -2.18 16.62 4.07
C PHE A 286 -0.68 16.73 3.80
N PHE A 287 -0.26 17.96 3.57
CA PHE A 287 1.15 18.36 3.54
C PHE A 287 1.47 19.17 4.80
N TYR A 288 2.66 18.98 5.35
CA TYR A 288 3.17 19.73 6.50
C TYR A 288 4.49 20.39 6.11
N GLU A 289 4.50 21.71 5.95
CA GLU A 289 5.70 22.44 5.52
C GLU A 289 6.81 22.34 6.56
N HIS A 290 8.05 22.20 6.07
CA HIS A 290 9.23 22.20 6.91
C HIS A 290 9.38 23.57 7.58
N ARG A 291 9.24 23.63 8.92
CA ARG A 291 9.47 24.85 9.70
C ARG A 291 10.94 25.17 9.94
N PHE A 292 11.82 24.27 9.52
CA PHE A 292 13.27 24.37 9.63
C PHE A 292 13.91 23.74 8.39
N LEU A 293 15.17 24.06 8.08
CA LEU A 293 15.88 23.45 6.95
C LEU A 293 15.82 21.91 7.03
N VAL A 294 15.58 21.27 5.88
CA VAL A 294 15.30 19.82 5.70
C VAL A 294 15.87 18.99 6.84
N PRO A 295 15.04 18.53 7.79
CA PRO A 295 15.55 18.03 9.04
C PRO A 295 16.34 16.74 8.86
N ARG A 296 17.50 16.67 9.51
CA ARG A 296 18.19 15.41 9.78
C ARG A 296 17.39 14.62 10.81
N VAL A 297 16.29 13.99 10.38
CA VAL A 297 15.49 13.13 11.25
C VAL A 297 16.36 11.95 11.66
N ASP A 298 16.59 11.80 12.95
CA ASP A 298 17.40 10.72 13.51
C ASP A 298 16.57 9.70 14.28
N LYS A 299 15.29 10.00 14.53
CA LYS A 299 14.43 9.12 15.32
C LYS A 299 12.96 9.33 15.01
N VAL A 300 12.23 8.22 14.98
CA VAL A 300 10.77 8.19 14.93
C VAL A 300 10.26 7.56 16.22
N THR A 301 9.24 8.17 16.82
CA THR A 301 8.54 7.61 17.98
C THR A 301 7.04 7.60 17.75
N VAL A 302 6.38 6.51 18.12
CA VAL A 302 4.93 6.48 18.29
C VAL A 302 4.63 6.66 19.78
N ASP A 303 3.61 7.42 20.17
CA ASP A 303 3.13 7.63 21.55
C ASP A 303 1.58 7.69 21.55
N GLY A 304 0.95 7.91 22.71
CA GLY A 304 -0.49 8.03 22.88
C GLY A 304 -1.07 6.90 23.72
N ASP A 305 -2.23 6.41 23.31
CA ASP A 305 -2.93 5.32 23.99
C ASP A 305 -2.32 3.96 23.63
N LYS A 306 -1.40 3.50 24.48
CA LYS A 306 -0.58 2.30 24.27
C LYS A 306 -1.39 1.01 24.25
N ASN A 307 -2.45 0.95 25.06
CA ASN A 307 -3.26 -0.27 25.15
C ASN A 307 -4.22 -0.41 23.96
N MET A 308 -4.49 0.71 23.27
CA MET A 308 -5.37 0.78 22.12
C MET A 308 -4.61 0.91 20.79
N THR A 309 -3.28 0.83 20.80
CA THR A 309 -2.46 0.91 19.58
C THR A 309 -1.58 -0.32 19.48
N LYS A 310 -1.78 -1.11 18.42
CA LYS A 310 -0.86 -2.19 18.04
C LYS A 310 -0.11 -1.77 16.79
N LEU A 311 1.20 -1.93 16.78
CA LEU A 311 2.03 -1.68 15.60
C LEU A 311 2.47 -3.01 15.03
N TYR A 312 2.36 -3.15 13.72
CA TYR A 312 2.85 -4.33 13.00
C TYR A 312 4.25 -4.04 12.46
N ASP A 313 4.39 -2.95 11.71
CA ASP A 313 5.66 -2.52 11.13
C ASP A 313 5.94 -1.05 11.39
N LEU A 314 7.21 -0.71 11.56
CA LEU A 314 7.72 0.66 11.54
C LEU A 314 9.04 0.68 10.78
N LEU A 315 8.97 1.05 9.51
CA LEU A 315 10.05 0.91 8.55
C LEU A 315 10.46 2.28 8.03
N VAL A 316 11.76 2.46 7.76
CA VAL A 316 12.30 3.70 7.25
C VAL A 316 13.26 3.39 6.11
N TYR A 317 13.07 4.09 5.00
CA TYR A 317 13.77 3.86 3.75
C TYR A 317 14.28 5.19 3.16
#